data_AF-A0A2A9IS68-F1
#
_entry.id   AF-A0A2A9IS68-F1
#
_cell.length_a   1.000
_cell.length_b   1.000
_cell.length_c   1.000
_cell.angle_alpha   90.00
_cell.angle_beta   90.00
_cell.angle_gamma   90.00
#
_symmetry.space_group_name_H-M   'P 1'
#
loop_
_entity.id
_entity.type
_entity.pdbx_description
1 polymer ?
#
loop_
_entity_poly.entity_id
_entity_poly.type
_entity_poly.pdbx_seq_one_letter_code
_entity_poly.pdbx_strand_id
1 'polypeptide(L)'
;MLKNIWEWFLWFTGVTDAGWSAWWGGFFSCLPLFGVFAVVWRRLKCHAPGCHRIGLHRTADGLYVLCRKHHPDVPNNLTLEHIQKSHVNAKAKKDK
;
A
#
# COMPACT_ATOMS: atom_id res chain seq x y z
N MET A 1 18.15 -6.69 -38.51
CA MET A 1 17.79 -8.11 -38.31
C MET A 1 18.27 -8.48 -36.92
N LEU A 2 17.38 -8.41 -35.91
CA LEU A 2 17.67 -8.84 -34.54
C LEU A 2 17.84 -10.36 -34.57
N LYS A 3 19.06 -10.85 -34.38
CA LYS A 3 19.37 -12.27 -34.66
C LYS A 3 18.88 -13.18 -33.54
N ASN A 4 18.75 -12.65 -32.32
CA ASN A 4 18.46 -13.41 -31.11
C ASN A 4 17.49 -12.64 -30.19
N ILE A 5 16.70 -13.37 -29.39
CA ILE A 5 15.75 -12.79 -28.42
C ILE A 5 16.44 -11.86 -27.40
N TRP A 6 17.72 -12.15 -27.12
CA TRP A 6 18.56 -11.36 -26.24
C TRP A 6 18.88 -9.97 -26.82
N GLU A 7 19.24 -9.90 -28.10
CA GLU A 7 19.48 -8.61 -28.77
C GLU A 7 18.19 -7.79 -28.85
N TRP A 8 17.04 -8.46 -29.08
CA TRP A 8 15.74 -7.78 -29.07
C TRP A 8 15.44 -7.19 -27.70
N PHE A 9 15.70 -7.94 -26.62
CA PHE A 9 15.50 -7.45 -25.25
C PHE A 9 16.39 -6.24 -24.93
N LEU A 10 17.69 -6.31 -25.28
CA LEU A 10 18.63 -5.20 -25.04
C LEU A 10 18.25 -3.94 -25.82
N TRP A 11 17.80 -4.10 -27.07
CA TRP A 11 17.28 -2.98 -27.86
C TRP A 11 15.96 -2.43 -27.29
N PHE A 12 14.99 -3.29 -26.98
CA PHE A 12 13.68 -2.89 -26.45
C PHE A 12 13.80 -2.15 -25.11
N THR A 13 14.73 -2.58 -24.27
CA THR A 13 15.00 -1.95 -22.97
C THR A 13 15.89 -0.71 -23.06
N GLY A 14 16.35 -0.33 -24.26
CA GLY A 14 17.22 0.84 -24.50
C GLY A 14 18.63 0.68 -23.94
N VAL A 15 19.02 -0.53 -23.52
CA VAL A 15 20.35 -0.85 -23.00
C VAL A 15 21.43 -0.58 -24.05
N THR A 16 21.12 -0.80 -25.32
CA THR A 16 22.06 -0.58 -26.44
C THR A 16 22.42 0.88 -26.64
N ASP A 17 21.53 1.82 -26.28
CA ASP A 17 21.72 3.26 -26.49
C ASP A 17 22.22 3.97 -25.23
N ALA A 18 21.67 3.62 -24.06
CA ALA A 18 22.03 4.23 -22.78
C ALA A 18 23.21 3.53 -22.07
N GLY A 19 23.52 2.29 -22.45
CA GLY A 19 24.54 1.45 -21.83
C GLY A 19 24.02 0.64 -20.63
N TRP A 20 24.68 -0.48 -20.36
CA TRP A 20 24.30 -1.46 -19.32
C TRP A 20 24.16 -0.85 -17.93
N SER A 21 25.09 0.04 -17.56
CA SER A 21 25.10 0.70 -16.24
C SER A 21 23.93 1.67 -16.06
N ALA A 22 23.55 2.41 -17.10
CA ALA A 22 22.45 3.37 -17.04
C ALA A 22 21.09 2.66 -16.93
N TRP A 23 20.93 1.53 -17.61
CA TRP A 23 19.72 0.71 -17.51
C TRP A 23 19.50 0.18 -16.08
N TRP A 24 20.55 -0.39 -15.47
CA TRP A 24 20.49 -0.82 -14.07
C TRP A 24 20.25 0.35 -13.11
N GLY A 25 20.84 1.52 -13.38
CA GLY A 25 20.57 2.75 -12.62
C GLY A 25 19.10 3.15 -12.66
N GLY A 26 18.47 3.13 -13.84
CA GLY A 26 17.04 3.36 -14.03
C GLY A 26 16.17 2.33 -13.30
N PHE A 27 16.51 1.04 -13.39
CA PHE A 27 15.76 -0.03 -12.71
C PHE A 27 15.86 0.08 -11.18
N PHE A 28 17.06 0.26 -10.65
CA PHE A 28 17.28 0.34 -9.20
C PHE A 28 16.80 1.66 -8.59
N SER A 29 16.83 2.76 -9.34
CA SER A 29 16.25 4.04 -8.89
C SER A 29 14.74 3.97 -8.67
N CYS A 30 14.04 3.00 -9.28
CA CYS A 30 12.62 2.76 -9.02
C CYS A 30 12.36 1.93 -7.75
N LEU A 31 13.34 1.18 -7.22
CA LEU A 31 13.13 0.35 -6.03
C LEU A 31 12.67 1.12 -4.78
N PRO A 32 13.18 2.34 -4.48
CA PRO A 32 12.65 3.14 -3.38
C PRO A 32 11.14 3.37 -3.49
N LEU A 33 10.63 3.62 -4.70
CA LEU A 33 9.20 3.83 -4.93
C LEU A 33 8.39 2.55 -4.63
N PHE A 34 8.87 1.39 -5.09
CA PHE A 34 8.27 0.10 -4.75
C PHE A 34 8.35 -0.20 -3.25
N GLY A 35 9.44 0.20 -2.59
CA GLY A 35 9.62 0.07 -1.14
C GLY A 35 8.59 0.87 -0.36
N VAL A 36 8.38 2.14 -0.73
CA VAL A 36 7.33 2.99 -0.14
C VAL A 36 5.95 2.37 -0.37
N PHE A 37 5.66 1.93 -1.60
CA PHE A 37 4.39 1.29 -1.91
C PHE A 37 4.18 0.01 -1.09
N ALA A 38 5.21 -0.83 -0.92
CA ALA A 38 5.14 -2.04 -0.12
C ALA A 38 4.88 -1.73 1.37
N VAL A 39 5.48 -0.68 1.92
CA VAL A 39 5.24 -0.25 3.31
C VAL A 39 3.81 0.27 3.48
N VAL A 40 3.34 1.11 2.57
CA VAL A 40 1.95 1.61 2.58
C VAL A 40 0.97 0.46 2.45
N TRP A 41 1.21 -0.46 1.51
CA TRP A 41 0.39 -1.66 1.32
C TRP A 41 0.34 -2.53 2.58
N ARG A 42 1.47 -2.70 3.28
CA ARG A 42 1.52 -3.42 4.56
C ARG A 42 0.74 -2.74 5.67
N ARG A 43 0.60 -1.42 5.64
CA ARG A 43 -0.21 -0.66 6.61
C ARG A 43 -1.71 -0.67 6.28
N LEU A 44 -2.06 -0.76 5.01
CA LEU A 44 -3.46 -0.77 4.55
C LEU A 44 -4.09 -2.17 4.59
N LYS A 45 -3.29 -3.22 4.42
CA LYS A 45 -3.78 -4.60 4.49
C LYS A 45 -4.25 -4.96 5.89
N CYS A 46 -5.18 -5.90 5.96
CA CYS A 46 -5.55 -6.53 7.21
C CYS A 46 -4.32 -7.16 7.90
N HIS A 47 -4.29 -7.10 9.23
CA HIS A 47 -3.24 -7.75 10.03
C HIS A 47 -3.20 -9.28 9.88
N ALA A 48 -4.32 -9.92 9.55
CA ALA A 48 -4.39 -11.37 9.43
C ALA A 48 -3.39 -11.92 8.38
N PRO A 49 -2.56 -12.92 8.72
CA PRO A 49 -1.59 -13.50 7.79
C PRO A 49 -2.31 -14.08 6.57
N GLY A 50 -1.82 -13.77 5.36
CA GLY A 50 -2.43 -14.18 4.10
C GLY A 50 -3.62 -13.32 3.64
N CYS A 51 -4.02 -12.30 4.40
CA CYS A 51 -5.06 -11.37 3.96
C CYS A 51 -4.47 -10.15 3.23
N HIS A 52 -5.00 -9.85 2.04
CA HIS A 52 -4.66 -8.66 1.26
C HIS A 52 -5.82 -7.65 1.15
N ARG A 53 -6.88 -7.84 1.95
CA ARG A 53 -7.99 -6.90 1.97
C ARG A 53 -7.58 -5.62 2.67
N ILE A 54 -7.91 -4.50 2.05
CA ILE A 54 -7.80 -3.17 2.64
C ILE A 54 -8.90 -3.04 3.70
N GLY A 55 -8.52 -2.75 4.94
CA GLY A 55 -9.50 -2.48 5.99
C GLY A 55 -9.72 -0.97 6.15
N LEU A 56 -10.93 -0.59 6.59
CA LEU A 56 -11.28 0.80 6.86
C LEU A 56 -11.03 1.20 8.32
N HIS A 57 -11.10 0.23 9.24
CA HIS A 57 -11.07 0.48 10.67
C HIS A 57 -9.73 0.10 11.27
N ARG A 58 -9.20 0.97 12.12
CA ARG A 58 -8.01 0.69 12.93
C ARG A 58 -8.40 -0.04 14.21
N THR A 59 -7.50 -0.88 14.73
CA THR A 59 -7.63 -1.47 16.05
C THR A 59 -7.70 -0.41 17.14
N ALA A 60 -8.19 -0.77 18.33
CA ALA A 60 -8.23 0.13 19.49
C ALA A 60 -6.85 0.71 19.82
N ASP A 61 -5.78 -0.05 19.57
CA ASP A 61 -4.38 0.37 19.74
C ASP A 61 -3.86 1.25 18.58
N GLY A 62 -4.66 1.45 17.53
CA GLY A 62 -4.34 2.28 16.36
C GLY A 62 -3.30 1.71 15.39
N LEU A 63 -2.69 0.57 15.73
CA LEU A 63 -1.53 0.01 15.01
C LEU A 63 -1.89 -0.78 13.75
N TYR A 64 -3.06 -1.42 13.73
CA TYR A 64 -3.41 -2.36 12.69
C TYR A 64 -4.75 -2.06 12.05
N VAL A 65 -4.89 -2.44 10.78
CA VAL A 65 -6.11 -2.28 10.00
C VAL A 65 -6.87 -3.62 9.97
N LEU A 66 -8.19 -3.55 10.12
CA LEU A 66 -9.08 -4.70 10.27
C LEU A 66 -9.95 -4.87 9.03
N CYS A 67 -10.02 -6.09 8.48
CA CYS A 67 -10.97 -6.42 7.42
C CYS A 67 -12.15 -7.22 7.97
N ARG A 68 -13.34 -6.98 7.41
CA ARG A 68 -14.60 -7.65 7.79
C ARG A 68 -14.54 -9.18 7.75
N LYS A 69 -13.78 -9.76 6.81
CA LYS A 69 -13.71 -11.22 6.63
C LYS A 69 -13.07 -11.91 7.85
N HIS A 70 -12.11 -11.24 8.48
CA HIS A 70 -11.40 -11.76 9.65
C HIS A 70 -11.92 -11.15 10.96
N HIS A 71 -12.60 -10.00 10.89
CA HIS A 71 -13.18 -9.30 12.03
C HIS A 71 -14.64 -8.95 11.74
N PRO A 72 -15.58 -9.87 12.03
CA PRO A 72 -17.01 -9.65 11.77
C PRO A 72 -17.60 -8.52 12.64
N ASP A 73 -16.95 -8.19 13.75
CA ASP A 73 -17.35 -7.13 14.68
C ASP A 73 -17.15 -5.72 14.12
N VAL A 74 -16.50 -5.59 12.95
CA VAL A 74 -16.28 -4.30 12.30
C VAL A 74 -17.56 -3.86 11.57
N PRO A 75 -18.21 -2.77 12.00
CA PRO A 75 -19.47 -2.31 11.41
C PRO A 75 -19.28 -1.83 9.96
N ASN A 76 -20.18 -2.24 9.07
CA ASN A 76 -20.12 -1.92 7.63
C ASN A 76 -20.55 -0.48 7.32
N ASN A 77 -21.52 0.03 8.08
CA ASN A 77 -22.11 1.35 7.87
C ASN A 77 -21.90 2.15 9.15
N LEU A 78 -20.95 3.08 9.14
CA LEU A 78 -20.93 4.13 10.16
C LEU A 78 -22.15 5.00 9.89
N THR A 79 -23.18 4.85 10.73
CA THR A 79 -24.30 5.79 10.72
C THR A 79 -23.77 7.19 11.04
N LEU A 80 -24.35 8.22 10.44
CA LEU A 80 -23.97 9.61 10.68
C LEU A 80 -24.02 9.95 12.18
N GLU A 81 -24.95 9.36 12.91
CA GLU A 81 -25.06 9.49 14.37
C GLU A 81 -23.83 8.93 15.10
N HIS A 82 -23.29 7.80 14.66
CA HIS A 82 -22.08 7.21 15.26
C HIS A 82 -20.85 8.09 14.99
N ILE A 83 -20.75 8.67 13.79
CA ILE A 83 -19.72 9.65 13.43
C ILE A 83 -19.84 10.89 14.32
N GLN A 84 -21.04 11.47 14.42
CA GLN A 84 -21.28 12.69 15.17
C GLN A 84 -21.03 12.52 16.68
N LYS A 85 -21.46 11.39 17.26
CA LYS A 85 -21.16 11.03 18.66
C LYS A 85 -19.66 10.88 18.91
N SER A 86 -18.93 10.27 17.97
CA SER A 86 -17.47 10.13 18.04
C SER A 86 -16.76 11.49 17.96
N HIS A 87 -17.22 12.40 17.09
CA HIS A 87 -16.69 13.76 16.99
C HIS A 87 -16.91 14.59 18.26
N VAL A 88 -18.10 14.53 18.86
CA VAL A 88 -18.41 15.23 20.12
C VAL A 88 -17.52 14.71 21.26
N ASN A 89 -17.36 13.39 21.38
CA ASN A 89 -16.49 12.77 22.38
C ASN A 89 -15.01 13.13 22.19
N ALA A 90 -14.54 13.20 20.94
CA ALA A 90 -13.16 13.60 20.64
C ALA A 90 -12.92 15.09 20.97
N LYS A 91 -13.91 15.96 20.69
CA LYS A 91 -13.85 17.39 21.03
C LYS A 91 -13.78 17.59 22.56
N ALA A 92 -14.65 16.91 23.31
CA ALA A 92 -14.67 16.96 24.77
C ALA A 92 -13.36 16.45 25.44
N LYS A 93 -12.62 15.54 24.79
CA LYS A 93 -11.29 15.10 25.25
C LYS A 93 -10.18 16.09 24.93
N LYS A 94 -10.32 16.89 23.87
CA LYS A 94 -9.33 17.91 23.46
C LYS A 94 -9.43 19.17 24.35
N ASP A 95 -10.61 19.43 24.87
CA ASP A 95 -10.90 20.59 25.71
C ASP A 95 -10.64 20.34 27.22
N LYS A 96 -10.04 19.18 27.57
CA LYS A 96 -9.54 18.82 28.91
C LYS A 96 -8.03 18.77 28.90
#